data_AF-A0A268QWW5-F1
#
_entry.id   AF-A0A268QWW5-F1
#
_cell.length_a   1.000
_cell.length_b   1.000
_cell.length_c   1.000
_cell.angle_alpha   90.00
_cell.angle_beta   90.00
_cell.angle_gamma   90.00
#
_symmetry.space_group_name_H-M   'P 1'
#
loop_
_entity.id
_entity.type
_entity.pdbx_description
1 polymer ?
#
loop_
_entity_poly.entity_id
_entity_poly.type
_entity_poly.pdbx_seq_one_letter_code
_entity_poly.pdbx_strand_id
1 'polypeptide(L)' 'LEEILEDRKQKGLALPRFLYTIPTFQNPTGTTMTGERRQHVLELANKYNFLIVEDDAYGELSFNKSLPTLKA' A
#
# COMPACT_ATOMS: atom_id res chain seq x y z
N LEU A 1 -6.10 -7.61 2.79
CA LEU A 1 -6.56 -6.20 2.70
C LEU A 1 -7.87 -6.14 1.95
N GLU A 2 -7.92 -6.54 0.67
CA GLU A 2 -9.14 -6.56 -0.14
C GLU A 2 -10.31 -7.27 0.54
N GLU A 3 -10.10 -8.48 1.05
CA GLU A 3 -11.12 -9.24 1.80
C GLU A 3 -11.70 -8.45 2.98
N ILE A 4 -10.84 -7.74 3.74
CA ILE A 4 -11.26 -6.92 4.88
C ILE A 4 -12.08 -5.70 4.41
N LEU A 5 -11.66 -5.05 3.32
CA LEU A 5 -12.37 -3.90 2.76
C LEU A 5 -13.75 -4.32 2.23
N GLU A 6 -13.83 -5.47 1.56
CA GLU A 6 -15.06 -6.02 1.04
C GLU A 6 -16.02 -6.45 2.16
N ASP A 7 -15.54 -7.16 3.17
CA ASP A 7 -16.34 -7.55 4.34
C ASP A 7 -16.92 -6.32 5.07
N ARG A 8 -16.12 -5.28 5.29
CA ARG A 8 -16.59 -4.03 5.91
C ARG A 8 -17.65 -3.34 5.06
N LYS A 9 -17.45 -3.28 3.74
CA LYS A 9 -18.41 -2.70 2.79
C LYS A 9 -19.75 -3.45 2.84
N GLN A 10 -19.71 -4.78 2.81
CA GLN A 10 -20.91 -5.62 2.87
C GLN A 10 -21.67 -5.46 4.19
N LYS A 11 -20.95 -5.30 5.31
CA LYS A 11 -21.53 -5.09 6.64
C LYS A 11 -21.94 -3.64 6.90
N GLY A 12 -21.77 -2.72 5.94
CA GLY A 12 -22.06 -1.29 6.12
C GLY A 12 -21.18 -0.61 7.19
N LEU A 13 -20.01 -1.17 7.48
CA LEU A 13 -19.06 -0.64 8.46
C LEU A 13 -18.23 0.49 7.84
N ALA A 14 -17.77 1.42 8.69
CA ALA A 14 -16.90 2.51 8.24
C ALA A 14 -15.64 1.99 7.54
N LEU A 15 -15.33 2.50 6.35
CA LEU A 15 -14.11 2.13 5.64
C LEU A 15 -12.88 2.86 6.22
N PRO A 16 -11.68 2.26 6.14
CA PRO A 16 -10.44 2.94 6.52
C PRO A 16 -10.27 4.24 5.74
N ARG A 17 -9.77 5.28 6.40
CA ARG A 17 -9.52 6.59 5.76
C ARG A 17 -8.19 6.62 5.02
N PHE A 18 -7.21 5.86 5.49
CA PHE A 18 -5.90 5.74 4.85
C PHE A 18 -5.22 4.41 5.17
N LEU A 19 -4.24 4.05 4.34
CA LEU A 19 -3.27 2.99 4.54
C LEU A 19 -1.89 3.63 4.74
N TYR A 20 -1.25 3.37 5.87
CA TYR A 20 0.17 3.65 6.05
C TYR A 20 0.98 2.43 5.64
N THR A 21 2.04 2.64 4.85
CA THR A 21 2.90 1.52 4.43
C THR A 21 4.33 1.97 4.17
N ILE A 22 5.29 1.07 4.42
CA ILE A 22 6.69 1.17 4.04
C ILE A 22 6.91 0.13 2.94
N PRO A 23 6.74 0.47 1.65
CA PRO A 23 6.68 -0.52 0.58
C PRO A 23 8.08 -0.94 0.10
N THR A 24 9.12 -0.23 0.53
CA THR A 24 10.53 -0.52 0.22
C THR A 24 11.28 -0.80 1.52
N PHE A 25 11.85 -2.00 1.66
CA PHE A 25 12.59 -2.44 2.85
C PHE A 25 11.82 -2.22 4.17
N GLN A 26 10.60 -2.75 4.22
CA GLN A 26 9.64 -2.59 5.30
C GLN A 26 10.29 -2.82 6.67
N ASN A 27 10.08 -1.92 7.62
CA ASN A 27 10.51 -2.10 9.00
C ASN A 27 9.38 -2.74 9.83
N PRO A 28 9.57 -3.91 10.48
CA PRO A 28 10.84 -4.60 10.74
C PRO A 28 11.16 -5.80 9.81
N THR A 29 10.28 -6.14 8.86
CA THR A 29 10.36 -7.41 8.12
C THR A 29 11.43 -7.46 7.02
N GLY A 30 11.97 -6.31 6.61
CA GLY A 30 12.89 -6.13 5.49
C GLY A 30 12.26 -6.34 4.10
N THR A 31 10.94 -6.60 4.02
CA THR A 31 10.30 -6.96 2.75
C THR A 31 10.10 -5.76 1.82
N THR A 32 10.13 -6.01 0.51
CA THR A 32 9.82 -4.99 -0.51
C THR A 32 8.62 -5.45 -1.34
N MET A 33 7.63 -4.57 -1.51
CA MET A 33 6.47 -4.84 -2.34
C MET A 33 6.86 -4.92 -3.82
N THR A 34 6.34 -5.94 -4.52
CA THR A 34 6.46 -6.04 -5.98
C THR A 34 5.67 -4.94 -6.68
N GLY A 35 6.00 -4.65 -7.94
CA GLY A 35 5.25 -3.69 -8.76
C GLY A 35 3.76 -4.05 -8.89
N GLU A 36 3.45 -5.33 -9.09
CA GLU A 36 2.07 -5.83 -9.15
C GLU A 36 1.31 -5.57 -7.84
N ARG A 37 1.95 -5.79 -6.69
CA ARG A 37 1.32 -5.54 -5.39
C ARG A 37 1.12 -4.04 -5.13
N ARG A 38 2.06 -3.20 -5.56
CA ARG A 38 1.92 -1.74 -5.51
C ARG A 38 0.72 -1.28 -6.32
N GLN A 39 0.60 -1.80 -7.55
CA GLN A 39 -0.53 -1.52 -8.44
C GLN A 39 -1.88 -1.98 -7.83
N HIS A 40 -1.94 -3.20 -7.29
CA HIS A 40 -3.15 -3.71 -6.64
C HIS A 40 -3.60 -2.83 -5.47
N VAL A 41 -2.66 -2.33 -4.66
CA VAL A 41 -2.98 -1.42 -3.55
C VAL A 41 -3.55 -0.09 -4.05
N LEU A 42 -3.03 0.46 -5.15
CA LEU A 42 -3.56 1.67 -5.78
C LEU A 42 -4.99 1.46 -6.30
N GLU A 43 -5.27 0.30 -6.90
CA GLU A 43 -6.61 -0.06 -7.36
C GLU A 43 -7.61 -0.16 -6.21
N LEU A 44 -7.20 -0.76 -5.09
CA LEU A 44 -8.01 -0.82 -3.88
C LEU A 44 -8.24 0.57 -3.28
N ALA A 45 -7.21 1.42 -3.24
CA ALA A 45 -7.34 2.80 -2.75
C ALA A 45 -8.37 3.59 -3.54
N ASN A 46 -8.34 3.48 -4.87
CA ASN A 46 -9.33 4.08 -5.76
C ASN A 46 -10.74 3.48 -5.56
N LYS A 47 -10.86 2.15 -5.51
CA LYS A 47 -12.14 1.44 -5.38
C LYS A 47 -12.85 1.72 -4.06
N TYR A 48 -12.11 1.82 -2.96
CA TYR A 48 -12.67 1.99 -1.61
C TYR A 48 -12.46 3.40 -1.03
N ASN A 49 -11.92 4.33 -1.83
CA ASN A 49 -11.74 5.74 -1.52
C ASN A 49 -10.99 5.99 -0.19
N PHE A 50 -9.77 5.44 -0.10
CA PHE A 50 -8.84 5.71 1.00
C PHE A 50 -7.51 6.26 0.49
N LEU A 51 -6.83 7.05 1.32
CA LEU A 51 -5.52 7.62 0.98
C LEU A 51 -4.39 6.61 1.24
N ILE A 52 -3.31 6.69 0.48
CA ILE A 52 -2.07 5.95 0.79
C ILE A 52 -1.06 6.96 1.36
N VAL A 53 -0.52 6.64 2.53
CA VAL A 53 0.62 7.33 3.12
C VAL A 53 1.81 6.39 3.00
N GLU A 54 2.63 6.65 1.99
CA GLU A 54 3.89 5.94 1.78
C GLU A 54 4.98 6.57 2.64
N ASP A 55 5.63 5.75 3.45
CA ASP A 55 6.89 6.07 4.09
C ASP A 55 8.02 5.41 3.29
N ASP A 56 8.84 6.26 2.68
CA ASP A 56 9.93 5.87 1.79
C ASP A 56 11.31 6.21 2.37
N ALA A 57 11.46 6.09 3.70
CA ALA A 57 12.73 6.34 4.39
C ALA A 57 13.93 5.54 3.82
N TYR A 58 13.66 4.40 3.16
CA TYR A 58 14.67 3.48 2.64
C TYR A 58 14.67 3.36 1.10
N GLY A 59 13.87 4.16 0.37
CA GLY A 59 13.64 4.01 -1.08
C GLY A 59 14.90 4.06 -1.95
N GLU A 60 15.87 4.88 -1.53
CA GLU A 60 17.14 5.11 -2.23
C GLU A 60 18.24 4.11 -1.83
N LEU A 61 17.97 3.17 -0.92
CA LEU A 61 18.96 2.20 -0.42
C LEU A 61 19.06 0.94 -1.30
N SER A 62 18.34 0.89 -2.42
CA SER A 62 18.37 -0.26 -3.32
C SER A 62 19.71 -0.35 -4.07
N PHE A 63 20.38 -1.50 -3.98
CA PHE A 63 21.56 -1.82 -4.81
C PHE A 63 21.21 -2.07 -6.28
N ASN A 64 19.92 -2.28 -6.58
CA ASN A 64 19.37 -2.49 -7.91
C ASN A 64 18.45 -1.31 -8.30
N LYS A 65 17.78 -1.40 -9.45
CA LYS A 65 16.78 -0.41 -9.86
C LYS A 65 15.62 -0.35 -8.84
N SER A 66 15.45 0.82 -8.21
CA SER A 66 14.32 1.07 -7.31
C SER A 66 12.99 1.03 -8.06
N LEU A 67 11.96 0.53 -7.38
CA LEU A 67 10.58 0.64 -7.84
C LEU A 67 10.06 2.06 -7.57
N PRO A 68 9.16 2.58 -8.42
CA PRO A 68 8.57 3.88 -8.18
C PRO A 68 7.73 3.89 -6.89
N THR A 69 7.71 5.06 -6.25
CA THR A 69 6.81 5.40 -5.14
C THR A 69 5.35 5.13 -5.50
N LEU A 70 4.54 4.78 -4.51
CA LEU A 70 3.08 4.69 -4.60
C LEU A 70 2.49 6.10 -4.76
N LYS A 71 2.50 6.63 -5.98
CA LYS A 71 1.75 7.84 -6.32
C LYS A 71 0.34 7.46 -6.77
N ALA A 72 -0.65 7.98 -6.06
CA ALA A 72 -2.03 8.09 -6.55
C ALA A 72 -2.18 9.39 -7.36
#